data_AF-Q5Q977-F1
#
_entry.id   AF-Q5Q977-F1
#
_cell.length_a   1.000
_cell.length_b   1.000
_cell.length_c   1.000
_cell.angle_alpha   90.00
_cell.angle_beta   90.00
_cell.angle_gamma   90.00
#
_symmetry.space_group_name_H-M   'P 1'
#
loop_
_entity.id
_entity.type
_entity.pdbx_description
1 polymer ?
#
loop_
_entity_poly.entity_id
_entity_poly.type
_entity_poly.pdbx_seq_one_letter_code
_entity_poly.pdbx_strand_id
1 'polypeptide(L)'
;MAAKQACSTKAMILLVFCFVLVCKIAEAGPQHVCPYPLACTNPGPPDTTHIVTANSRYNPTTRRCERIRRVTGPHDCQQFASLKKCKEACENTKE
;
A
#
# COMPACT_ATOMS: atom_id res chain seq x y z
N MET A 1 -29.98 -38.28 -33.96
CA MET A 1 -29.29 -37.01 -33.68
C MET A 1 -29.70 -36.55 -32.29
N ALA A 2 -28.81 -36.51 -31.29
CA ALA A 2 -28.98 -35.70 -30.05
C ALA A 2 -27.79 -35.91 -29.11
N ALA A 3 -26.60 -35.48 -29.53
CA ALA A 3 -25.44 -35.34 -28.64
C ALA A 3 -25.07 -33.86 -28.57
N LYS A 4 -25.97 -33.01 -28.09
CA LYS A 4 -25.71 -31.56 -27.98
C LYS A 4 -26.40 -30.94 -26.77
N GLN A 5 -26.14 -31.46 -25.56
CA GLN A 5 -26.64 -30.80 -24.35
C GLN A 5 -25.74 -30.92 -23.11
N ALA A 6 -24.44 -31.16 -23.32
CA ALA A 6 -23.45 -31.19 -22.23
C ALA A 6 -22.29 -30.18 -22.44
N CYS A 7 -22.28 -29.43 -23.55
CA CYS A 7 -21.14 -28.57 -23.90
C CYS A 7 -21.35 -27.08 -23.56
N SER A 8 -22.60 -26.64 -23.34
CA SER A 8 -22.92 -25.22 -23.16
C SER A 8 -22.78 -24.74 -21.70
N THR A 9 -23.03 -25.62 -20.72
CA THR A 9 -23.06 -25.24 -19.30
C THR A 9 -21.67 -24.91 -18.75
N LYS A 10 -20.62 -25.61 -19.20
CA LYS A 10 -19.24 -25.36 -18.75
C LYS A 10 -18.71 -23.99 -19.21
N ALA A 11 -19.09 -23.54 -20.42
CA ALA A 11 -18.66 -22.26 -20.96
C ALA A 11 -19.29 -21.08 -20.21
N MET A 12 -20.57 -21.18 -19.84
CA MET A 12 -21.26 -20.16 -19.04
C MET A 12 -20.68 -20.07 -17.62
N ILE A 13 -20.36 -21.19 -16.98
CA ILE A 13 -19.76 -21.19 -15.63
C ILE A 13 -18.37 -20.54 -15.65
N LEU A 14 -17.55 -20.83 -16.67
CA LEU A 14 -16.24 -20.20 -16.86
C LEU A 14 -16.35 -18.68 -17.05
N LEU A 15 -17.31 -18.20 -17.86
CA LEU A 15 -17.52 -16.77 -18.08
C LEU A 15 -17.95 -16.03 -16.81
N VAL A 16 -18.85 -16.61 -16.01
CA VAL A 16 -19.28 -16.02 -14.73
C VAL A 16 -18.11 -15.99 -13.73
N PHE A 17 -17.31 -17.05 -13.65
CA PHE A 17 -16.11 -17.07 -12.79
C PHE A 17 -15.06 -16.03 -13.20
N CYS A 18 -14.82 -15.87 -14.52
CA CYS A 18 -13.93 -14.83 -15.02
C CYS A 18 -14.43 -13.42 -14.68
N PHE A 19 -15.74 -13.16 -14.78
CA PHE A 19 -16.32 -11.86 -14.42
C PHE A 19 -16.17 -11.55 -12.92
N VAL A 20 -16.39 -12.55 -12.04
CA VAL A 20 -16.23 -12.37 -10.59
C VAL A 20 -14.76 -12.11 -10.21
N LEU A 21 -13.80 -12.77 -10.88
CA LEU A 21 -12.37 -12.54 -10.70
C LEU A 21 -11.95 -11.13 -11.12
N VAL A 22 -12.44 -10.62 -12.27
CA VAL A 22 -12.09 -9.27 -12.75
C VAL A 22 -12.66 -8.18 -11.84
N CYS A 23 -13.89 -8.34 -11.32
CA CYS A 23 -14.49 -7.37 -10.40
C CYS A 23 -13.77 -7.29 -9.04
N LYS A 24 -13.09 -8.35 -8.60
CA LYS A 24 -12.35 -8.37 -7.33
C LYS A 24 -10.94 -7.78 -7.43
N ILE A 25 -10.38 -7.69 -8.64
CA ILE A 25 -9.04 -7.10 -8.87
C ILE A 25 -9.14 -5.56 -8.98
N ALA A 26 -10.33 -5.01 -9.25
CA ALA A 26 -10.55 -3.58 -9.44
C ALA A 26 -10.65 -2.76 -8.12
N GLU A 27 -10.71 -3.40 -6.95
CA GLU A 27 -10.71 -2.69 -5.65
C GLU A 27 -9.33 -2.54 -5.02
N ALA A 28 -8.27 -3.03 -5.66
CA ALA A 28 -6.91 -2.66 -5.31
C ALA A 28 -6.52 -1.43 -6.13
N GLY A 29 -6.92 -0.25 -5.68
CA GLY A 29 -6.28 0.99 -6.13
C GLY A 29 -4.75 0.86 -6.01
N PRO A 30 -3.97 1.61 -6.80
CA PRO A 30 -2.51 1.52 -6.75
C PRO A 30 -2.04 1.63 -5.29
N GLN A 31 -1.49 0.54 -4.74
CA GLN A 31 -0.99 0.53 -3.39
C GLN A 31 0.16 1.53 -3.33
N HIS A 32 -0.01 2.62 -2.58
CA HIS A 32 1.06 3.58 -2.37
C HIS A 32 2.13 2.92 -1.50
N VAL A 33 3.24 2.55 -2.13
CA VAL A 33 4.40 1.96 -1.46
C VAL A 33 5.47 3.02 -1.31
N CYS A 34 5.93 3.23 -0.09
CA CYS A 34 7.07 4.08 0.20
C CYS A 34 8.38 3.34 -0.11
N PRO A 35 9.20 3.81 -1.08
CA PRO A 35 10.46 3.16 -1.42
C PRO A 35 11.55 3.49 -0.40
N TYR A 36 11.58 2.79 0.75
CA TYR A 36 12.65 2.97 1.75
C TYR A 36 13.97 2.31 1.28
N PRO A 37 15.14 2.90 1.58
CA PRO A 37 15.34 4.10 2.39
C PRO A 37 15.21 5.42 1.62
N LEU A 38 15.04 5.42 0.28
CA LEU A 38 14.96 6.65 -0.52
C LEU A 38 13.85 7.59 -0.04
N ALA A 39 12.70 7.05 0.35
CA ALA A 39 11.57 7.83 0.86
C ALA A 39 11.88 8.58 2.18
N CYS A 40 12.93 8.20 2.91
CA CYS A 40 13.36 8.90 4.12
C CYS A 40 13.93 10.30 3.78
N THR A 41 14.57 10.46 2.62
CA THR A 41 15.14 11.75 2.17
C THR A 41 14.33 12.40 1.07
N ASN A 42 13.60 11.62 0.28
CA ASN A 42 12.74 12.09 -0.81
C ASN A 42 11.39 11.34 -0.80
N PRO A 43 10.44 11.71 0.08
CA PRO A 43 9.17 10.98 0.25
C PRO A 43 8.17 11.14 -0.90
N GLY A 44 8.35 12.13 -1.77
CA GLY A 44 7.31 12.52 -2.72
C GLY A 44 6.08 13.16 -2.04
N PRO A 45 4.98 13.36 -2.78
CA PRO A 45 3.73 13.88 -2.22
C PRO A 45 3.03 12.83 -1.33
N PRO A 46 2.32 13.27 -0.27
CA PRO A 46 1.52 12.36 0.55
C PRO A 46 0.43 11.65 -0.24
N ASP A 47 0.15 10.41 0.11
CA ASP A 47 -0.98 9.65 -0.42
C ASP A 47 -2.30 10.11 0.22
N THR A 48 -3.09 10.85 -0.56
CA THR A 48 -4.39 11.38 -0.15
C THR A 48 -5.49 10.32 -0.09
N THR A 49 -5.27 9.13 -0.66
CA THR A 49 -6.24 8.03 -0.67
C THR A 49 -6.12 7.14 0.57
N HIS A 50 -5.00 7.25 1.31
CA HIS A 50 -4.74 6.48 2.51
C HIS A 50 -4.55 7.40 3.72
N ILE A 51 -5.51 7.36 4.65
CA ILE A 51 -5.43 8.10 5.90
C ILE A 51 -4.80 7.23 6.99
N VAL A 52 -3.69 7.69 7.55
CA VAL A 52 -2.97 7.00 8.62
C VAL A 52 -2.85 7.90 9.85
N THR A 53 -2.48 7.28 10.97
CA THR A 53 -2.12 8.01 12.18
C THR A 53 -0.64 7.82 12.48
N ALA A 54 0.09 8.93 12.54
CA ALA A 54 1.51 8.96 12.85
C ALA A 54 1.79 9.53 14.24
N ASN A 55 2.86 9.04 14.86
CA ASN A 55 3.38 9.54 16.14
C ASN A 55 4.90 9.74 16.11
N SER A 56 5.52 9.48 14.96
CA SER A 56 6.96 9.63 14.75
C SER A 56 7.22 10.07 13.32
N ARG A 57 8.33 10.80 13.13
CA ARG A 57 8.77 11.30 11.83
C ARG A 57 10.27 11.17 11.69
N TYR A 58 10.74 10.81 10.49
CA TYR A 58 12.15 10.87 10.17
C TYR A 58 12.57 12.30 9.81
N ASN A 59 13.64 12.79 10.44
CA ASN A 59 14.26 14.07 10.16
C ASN A 59 15.55 13.84 9.36
N PRO A 60 15.58 14.15 8.04
CA PRO A 60 16.76 13.90 7.21
C PRO A 60 17.94 14.82 7.55
N THR A 61 17.70 15.96 8.20
CA THR A 61 18.76 16.88 8.65
C THR A 61 19.52 16.32 9.84
N THR A 62 18.80 15.78 10.83
CA THR A 62 19.43 15.17 12.03
C THR A 62 19.75 13.69 11.82
N ARG A 63 19.26 13.09 10.72
CA ARG A 63 19.30 11.66 10.40
C ARG A 63 18.69 10.80 11.52
N ARG A 64 17.62 11.29 12.16
CA ARG A 64 16.98 10.64 13.31
C ARG A 64 15.47 10.60 13.20
N CYS A 65 14.89 9.58 13.80
CA CYS A 65 13.48 9.37 14.04
C CYS A 65 13.07 10.05 15.34
N GLU A 66 12.20 11.05 15.22
CA GLU A 66 11.75 11.89 16.33
C GLU A 66 10.29 11.58 16.66
N ARG A 67 9.91 11.71 17.93
CA ARG A 67 8.49 11.66 18.32
C ARG A 67 7.84 12.98 17.95
N ILE A 68 6.68 12.91 17.33
CA ILE A 68 5.85 14.07 17.02
C ILE A 68 4.52 13.98 17.78
N ARG A 69 3.80 15.10 17.85
CA ARG A 69 2.39 15.06 18.27
C ARG A 69 1.64 14.12 17.33
N ARG A 70 0.68 13.37 17.86
CA ARG A 70 -0.17 12.47 17.07
C ARG A 70 -0.86 13.26 15.96
N VAL A 71 -0.66 12.86 14.71
CA VAL A 71 -1.31 13.44 13.52
C VAL A 71 -2.06 12.33 12.81
N THR A 72 -3.28 12.64 12.36
CA THR A 72 -4.09 11.76 11.52
C THR A 72 -4.37 12.48 10.21
N GLY A 73 -4.01 11.89 9.07
CA GLY A 73 -4.11 12.53 7.76
C GLY A 73 -3.54 11.65 6.64
N PRO A 74 -3.38 12.21 5.43
CA PRO A 74 -2.76 11.54 4.28
C PRO A 74 -1.43 10.88 4.65
N HIS A 75 -1.17 9.69 4.11
CA HIS A 75 0.04 8.95 4.39
C HIS A 75 1.26 9.61 3.74
N ASP A 76 2.13 10.15 4.60
CA ASP A 76 3.42 10.72 4.26
C ASP A 76 4.50 9.69 4.59
N CYS A 77 5.35 9.35 3.61
CA CYS A 77 6.40 8.35 3.76
C CYS A 77 7.49 8.72 4.78
N GLN A 78 7.55 9.95 5.28
CA GLN A 78 8.43 10.29 6.40
C GLN A 78 7.75 10.09 7.77
N GLN A 79 6.46 9.79 7.80
CA GLN A 79 5.67 9.68 9.02
C GLN A 79 5.30 8.23 9.32
N PHE A 80 5.47 7.84 10.58
CA PHE A 80 5.32 6.45 11.01
C PHE A 80 4.41 6.35 12.23
N ALA A 81 3.69 5.23 12.30
CA ALA A 81 2.83 4.86 13.43
C ALA A 81 3.61 4.52 14.72
N SER A 82 4.93 4.32 14.63
CA SER A 82 5.79 4.14 15.81
C SER A 82 7.24 4.49 15.53
N LEU A 83 7.94 4.93 16.58
CA LEU A 83 9.37 5.22 16.53
C LEU A 83 10.19 4.01 16.09
N LYS A 84 9.78 2.78 16.51
CA LYS A 84 10.41 1.53 16.08
C LYS A 84 10.34 1.35 14.56
N LYS A 85 9.17 1.57 13.95
CA LYS A 85 8.98 1.45 12.50
C LYS A 85 9.79 2.47 11.72
N CYS A 86 9.86 3.70 12.22
CA CYS A 86 10.71 4.73 11.64
C CYS A 86 12.19 4.28 11.63
N LYS A 87 12.70 3.78 12.76
CA LYS A 87 14.10 3.35 12.87
C LYS A 87 14.43 2.18 11.96
N GLU A 88 13.54 1.18 11.90
CA GLU A 88 13.66 0.03 10.99
C GLU A 88 13.76 0.47 9.53
N ALA A 89 13.02 1.50 9.13
CA ALA A 89 12.98 1.98 7.75
C ALA A 89 14.14 2.93 7.38
N CYS A 90 14.52 3.84 8.29
CA CYS A 90 15.33 5.02 7.97
C CYS A 90 16.62 5.23 8.79
N GLU A 91 16.76 4.63 9.98
CA GLU A 91 18.00 4.74 10.78
C GLU A 91 18.90 3.50 10.67
N ASN A 92 18.29 2.32 10.52
CA ASN A 92 19.01 1.04 10.53
C ASN A 92 19.50 0.61 9.13
N THR A 93 19.11 1.34 8.09
CA THR A 93 19.59 1.16 6.73
C THR A 93 21.01 1.71 6.66
N LYS A 94 21.99 0.84 6.96
CA LYS A 94 23.40 1.10 6.68
C LYS A 94 23.57 1.25 5.17
N GLU A 95 24.18 2.35 4.75
CA GLU A 95 24.64 2.59 3.38
C GLU A 95 25.58 1.47 2.89
#